data_AF-A0A1X7ABZ9-F1
#
_entry.id   AF-A0A1X7ABZ9-F1
#
_cell.length_a   1.000
_cell.length_b   1.000
_cell.length_c   1.000
_cell.angle_alpha   90.00
_cell.angle_beta   90.00
_cell.angle_gamma   90.00
#
_symmetry.space_group_name_H-M   'P 1'
#
loop_
_entity.id
_entity.type
_entity.pdbx_description
1 polymer ?
#
loop_
_entity_poly.entity_id
_entity_poly.type
_entity_poly.pdbx_seq_one_letter_code
_entity_poly.pdbx_strand_id
1 'polypeptide(L)'
;MLRLAIAIALLSSPALAQTSTLAGTDGTNSLGTVPCAANAGDPLQSCNAELRHHDDGTTTLAVALGGGEVRSIYFNDGIPSSSSSPAKITYETRGDLTVIFIDPGEVYEIPTAALIRQ
;
A
#
# COMPACT_ATOMS: atom_id res chain seq x y z
N MET A 1 19.05 -33.54 -53.37
CA MET A 1 19.50 -33.24 -52.00
C MET A 1 18.79 -31.98 -51.55
N LEU A 2 17.78 -32.12 -50.69
CA LEU A 2 16.83 -31.08 -50.29
C LEU A 2 17.44 -30.24 -49.15
N ARG A 3 17.68 -28.95 -49.37
CA ARG A 3 18.15 -28.03 -48.32
C ARG A 3 16.95 -27.33 -47.69
N LEU A 4 16.57 -27.76 -46.49
CA LEU A 4 15.55 -27.14 -45.66
C LEU A 4 16.18 -25.96 -44.90
N ALA A 5 15.68 -24.73 -45.10
CA ALA A 5 16.04 -23.59 -44.27
C ALA A 5 14.96 -23.41 -43.19
N ILE A 6 15.36 -23.52 -41.91
CA ILE A 6 14.48 -23.44 -40.75
C ILE A 6 14.37 -21.96 -40.32
N ALA A 7 13.15 -21.43 -40.31
CA ALA A 7 12.84 -20.11 -39.79
C ALA A 7 12.84 -20.15 -38.25
N ILE A 8 13.62 -19.27 -37.62
CA ILE A 8 13.68 -19.11 -36.17
C ILE A 8 12.60 -18.10 -35.76
N ALA A 9 11.51 -18.58 -35.19
CA ALA A 9 10.48 -17.72 -34.59
C ALA A 9 10.94 -17.28 -33.19
N LEU A 10 11.11 -15.98 -32.98
CA LEU A 10 11.35 -15.37 -31.67
C LEU A 10 10.04 -15.45 -30.86
N LEU A 11 9.97 -16.42 -29.95
CA LEU A 11 8.89 -16.53 -28.97
C LEU A 11 9.17 -15.55 -27.82
N SER A 12 8.44 -14.44 -27.80
CA SER A 12 8.42 -13.50 -26.67
C SER A 12 7.71 -14.15 -25.49
N SER A 13 8.41 -14.37 -24.38
CA SER A 13 7.81 -14.90 -23.15
C SER A 13 6.83 -13.89 -22.53
N PRO A 14 5.63 -14.30 -22.09
CA PRO A 14 4.79 -13.44 -21.27
C PRO A 14 5.41 -13.33 -19.87
N ALA A 15 5.78 -12.12 -19.46
CA ALA A 15 6.15 -11.85 -18.08
C ALA A 15 4.92 -12.11 -17.20
N LEU A 16 4.96 -13.13 -16.35
CA LEU A 16 3.97 -13.29 -15.28
C LEU A 16 4.10 -12.08 -14.35
N ALA A 17 3.07 -11.24 -14.32
CA ALA A 17 2.93 -10.23 -13.29
C ALA A 17 2.69 -10.94 -11.95
N GLN A 18 3.71 -10.99 -11.10
CA GLN A 18 3.58 -11.49 -9.74
C GLN A 18 2.84 -10.43 -8.92
N THR A 19 1.59 -10.69 -8.55
CA THR A 19 0.87 -9.85 -7.58
C THR A 19 1.50 -10.06 -6.21
N SER A 20 2.35 -9.11 -5.80
CA SER A 20 2.89 -9.06 -4.44
C SER A 20 1.80 -8.57 -3.50
N THR A 21 1.30 -9.45 -2.65
CA THR A 21 0.38 -9.10 -1.56
C THR A 21 1.18 -8.60 -0.36
N LEU A 22 0.76 -7.52 0.30
CA LEU A 22 1.40 -7.09 1.54
C LEU A 22 1.02 -8.07 2.67
N ALA A 23 1.97 -8.29 3.57
CA ALA A 23 1.75 -9.15 4.72
C ALA A 23 0.55 -8.64 5.54
N GLY A 24 -0.44 -9.52 5.77
CA GLY A 24 -1.65 -9.17 6.52
C GLY A 24 -2.88 -8.86 5.66
N THR A 25 -2.79 -9.00 4.34
CA THR A 25 -3.96 -8.97 3.44
C THR A 25 -4.05 -10.23 2.57
N ASP A 26 -5.21 -10.44 1.96
CA ASP A 26 -5.51 -11.54 1.05
C ASP A 26 -5.21 -11.17 -0.43
N GLY A 27 -4.61 -10.01 -0.68
CA GLY A 27 -4.33 -9.52 -2.04
C GLY A 27 -5.54 -9.02 -2.84
N THR A 28 -6.76 -9.12 -2.30
CA THR A 28 -7.97 -8.62 -2.96
C THR A 28 -8.29 -7.17 -2.56
N ASN A 29 -7.64 -6.70 -1.51
CA ASN A 29 -7.87 -5.43 -0.83
C ASN A 29 -6.87 -4.34 -1.30
N SER A 30 -6.63 -4.23 -2.61
CA SER A 30 -5.60 -3.31 -3.12
C SER A 30 -6.11 -1.87 -3.21
N LEU A 31 -5.50 -0.97 -2.44
CA LEU A 31 -5.63 0.48 -2.62
C LEU A 31 -4.69 0.98 -3.75
N GLY A 32 -3.78 0.13 -4.22
CA GLY A 32 -2.73 0.46 -5.17
C GLY A 32 -1.54 1.07 -4.46
N THR A 33 -1.34 2.37 -4.62
CA THR A 33 -0.24 3.10 -3.97
C THR A 33 -0.74 4.36 -3.29
N VAL A 34 -0.08 4.74 -2.20
CA VAL A 34 -0.32 6.00 -1.49
C VAL A 34 0.98 6.78 -1.35
N PRO A 35 0.94 8.13 -1.31
CA PRO A 35 2.09 8.91 -0.88
C PRO A 35 2.47 8.55 0.56
N CYS A 36 3.73 8.18 0.77
CA CYS A 36 4.24 7.93 2.12
C CYS A 36 5.70 8.37 2.28
N ALA A 37 6.13 8.58 3.51
CA ALA A 37 7.52 8.79 3.91
C ALA A 37 7.82 7.94 5.15
N ALA A 38 8.95 7.24 5.15
CA ALA A 38 9.34 6.35 6.25
C ALA A 38 10.12 7.06 7.37
N ASN A 39 10.78 8.18 7.06
CA ASN A 39 11.57 8.94 8.02
C ASN A 39 11.30 10.44 7.92
N ALA A 40 11.59 11.15 9.02
CA ALA A 40 11.52 12.60 9.06
C ALA A 40 12.42 13.23 8.00
N GLY A 41 11.83 14.09 7.16
CA GLY A 41 12.54 14.80 6.09
C GLY A 41 12.70 14.02 4.78
N ASP A 42 12.29 12.75 4.74
CA ASP A 42 12.20 12.02 3.47
C ASP A 42 11.15 12.68 2.56
N PRO A 43 11.40 12.76 1.24
CA PRO A 43 10.35 13.13 0.31
C PRO A 43 9.24 12.07 0.30
N LEU A 44 8.00 12.51 0.08
CA LEU A 44 6.91 11.58 -0.19
C LEU A 44 7.22 10.75 -1.43
N GLN A 45 7.06 9.45 -1.29
CA GLN A 45 7.26 8.44 -2.32
C GLN A 45 5.97 7.65 -2.52
N SER A 46 5.86 6.96 -3.65
CA SER A 46 4.69 6.14 -3.97
C SER A 46 4.87 4.75 -3.36
N CYS A 47 4.15 4.49 -2.27
CA CYS A 47 4.27 3.28 -1.47
C CYS A 47 3.12 2.34 -1.78
N ASN A 48 3.41 1.06 -2.04
CA ASN A 48 2.36 0.05 -2.22
C ASN A 48 1.52 -0.03 -0.94
N ALA A 49 0.20 -0.05 -1.12
CA ALA A 49 -0.74 -0.04 -0.03
C ALA A 49 -1.96 -0.92 -0.31
N GLU A 50 -2.44 -1.54 0.75
CA GLU A 50 -3.61 -2.39 0.75
C GLU A 50 -4.52 -2.00 1.92
N LEU A 51 -5.81 -1.90 1.66
CA LEU A 51 -6.80 -1.42 2.60
C LEU A 51 -7.90 -2.46 2.76
N ARG A 52 -7.99 -3.05 3.95
CA ARG A 52 -8.98 -4.08 4.27
C ARG A 52 -10.01 -3.54 5.24
N HIS A 53 -11.28 -3.60 4.82
CA HIS A 53 -12.42 -3.34 5.70
C HIS A 53 -12.85 -4.64 6.40
N HIS A 54 -13.09 -4.57 7.70
CA HIS A 54 -13.51 -5.71 8.51
C HIS A 54 -15.03 -5.67 8.76
N ASP A 55 -15.61 -6.81 9.09
CA ASP A 55 -17.06 -6.93 9.33
C ASP A 55 -17.51 -6.20 10.61
N ASP A 56 -16.60 -5.96 11.55
CA ASP A 56 -16.84 -5.20 12.78
C ASP A 56 -16.82 -3.67 12.58
N GLY A 57 -16.63 -3.20 11.35
CA GLY A 57 -16.56 -1.77 11.00
C GLY A 57 -15.17 -1.17 11.10
N THR A 58 -14.18 -1.90 11.62
CA THR A 58 -12.79 -1.43 11.62
C THR A 58 -12.16 -1.55 10.23
N THR A 59 -11.07 -0.82 10.00
CA THR A 59 -10.30 -0.90 8.75
C THR A 59 -8.81 -1.01 9.06
N THR A 60 -8.07 -1.75 8.25
CA THR A 60 -6.61 -1.85 8.34
C THR A 60 -5.97 -1.46 7.02
N LEU A 61 -5.09 -0.47 7.07
CA LEU A 61 -4.21 -0.10 5.97
C LEU A 61 -2.84 -0.77 6.21
N ALA A 62 -2.34 -1.51 5.23
CA ALA A 62 -0.96 -1.97 5.18
C ALA A 62 -0.20 -1.14 4.14
N VAL A 63 0.96 -0.57 4.50
CA VAL A 63 1.81 0.22 3.60
C VAL A 63 3.22 -0.35 3.59
N ALA A 64 3.76 -0.67 2.41
CA ALA A 64 5.15 -1.09 2.26
C ALA A 64 6.10 0.12 2.30
N LEU A 65 7.00 0.14 3.27
CA LEU A 65 8.00 1.21 3.45
C LEU A 65 9.32 0.95 2.71
N GLY A 66 9.43 -0.21 2.04
CA GLY A 66 10.67 -0.68 1.44
C GLY A 66 11.46 -1.58 2.40
N GLY A 67 12.49 -2.26 1.89
CA GLY A 67 13.33 -3.17 2.70
C GLY A 67 12.60 -4.39 3.30
N GLY A 68 11.35 -4.64 2.90
CA GLY A 68 10.49 -5.67 3.49
C GLY A 68 9.68 -5.21 4.70
N GLU A 69 9.80 -3.95 5.11
CA GLU A 69 9.00 -3.39 6.20
C GLU A 69 7.59 -3.02 5.72
N VAL A 70 6.60 -3.34 6.56
CA VAL A 70 5.20 -2.99 6.34
C VAL A 70 4.65 -2.30 7.59
N ARG A 71 4.07 -1.12 7.41
CA ARG A 71 3.30 -0.44 8.45
C ARG A 71 1.83 -0.82 8.35
N SER A 72 1.29 -1.39 9.42
CA SER A 72 -0.16 -1.53 9.58
C SER A 72 -0.69 -0.33 10.34
N ILE A 73 -1.70 0.36 9.82
CA ILE A 73 -2.43 1.45 10.47
C ILE A 73 -3.87 0.99 10.64
N TYR A 74 -4.38 1.11 11.86
CA TYR A 74 -5.70 0.63 12.25
C TYR A 74 -6.66 1.81 12.38
N PHE A 75 -7.88 1.65 11.89
CA PHE A 75 -8.90 2.69 11.85
C PHE A 75 -10.18 2.21 12.49
N ASN A 76 -10.84 3.11 13.22
CA ASN A 76 -12.20 2.97 13.70
C ASN A 76 -13.04 4.06 13.04
N ASP A 77 -14.08 3.70 12.28
CA ASP A 77 -14.94 4.65 11.57
C ASP A 77 -14.16 5.68 10.72
N GLY A 78 -13.11 5.22 10.03
CA GLY A 78 -12.24 6.05 9.20
C GLY A 78 -11.23 6.93 9.96
N ILE A 79 -11.20 6.87 11.29
CA ILE A 79 -10.25 7.60 12.14
C ILE A 79 -9.09 6.69 12.53
N PRO A 80 -7.82 7.07 12.25
CA PRO A 80 -6.67 6.27 12.65
C PRO A 80 -6.55 6.20 14.18
N SER A 81 -6.53 4.99 14.73
CA SER A 81 -6.54 4.72 16.16
C SER A 81 -5.19 4.25 16.70
N SER A 82 -4.44 3.48 15.91
CA SER A 82 -3.10 2.98 16.27
C SER A 82 -2.34 2.47 15.05
N SER A 83 -1.12 1.97 15.25
CA SER A 83 -0.33 1.33 14.20
C SER A 83 0.43 0.12 14.72
N SER A 84 1.10 -0.64 13.85
CA SER A 84 2.03 -1.71 14.24
C SER A 84 3.30 -1.19 14.93
N SER A 85 3.60 0.11 14.85
CA SER A 85 4.60 0.77 15.68
C SER A 85 3.99 1.22 17.01
N PRO A 86 4.74 1.11 18.13
CA PRO A 86 4.32 1.66 19.42
C PRO A 86 4.36 3.19 19.48
N ALA A 87 4.83 3.85 18.42
CA ALA A 87 4.93 5.30 18.37
C ALA A 87 3.55 5.98 18.35
N LYS A 88 3.55 7.25 18.78
CA LYS A 88 2.36 8.08 18.78
C LYS A 88 1.89 8.32 17.34
N ILE A 89 0.58 8.22 17.14
CA ILE A 89 -0.11 8.53 15.89
C ILE A 89 -0.91 9.83 16.05
N THR A 90 -0.87 10.69 15.03
CA THR A 90 -1.77 11.83 14.88
C THR A 90 -2.25 11.90 13.43
N TYR A 91 -3.28 12.69 13.18
CA TYR A 91 -3.79 12.89 11.83
C TYR A 91 -4.42 14.27 11.67
N GLU A 92 -4.56 14.69 10.43
CA GLU A 92 -5.39 15.82 10.02
C GLU A 92 -6.05 15.54 8.67
N THR A 93 -7.10 16.29 8.36
CA THR A 93 -7.77 16.22 7.05
C THR A 93 -7.38 17.44 6.22
N ARG A 94 -6.89 17.22 5.01
CA ARG A 94 -6.54 18.24 4.02
C ARG A 94 -7.37 18.02 2.76
N GLY A 95 -8.50 18.70 2.65
CA GLY A 95 -9.43 18.50 1.53
C GLY A 95 -10.04 17.09 1.57
N ASP A 96 -9.78 16.29 0.55
CA ASP A 96 -10.21 14.90 0.40
C ASP A 96 -9.17 13.87 0.88
N LEU A 97 -8.07 14.34 1.50
CA LEU A 97 -7.02 13.50 2.06
C LEU A 97 -7.05 13.49 3.58
N THR A 98 -6.86 12.31 4.15
CA THR A 98 -6.45 12.11 5.54
C THR A 98 -4.93 11.95 5.55
N VAL A 99 -4.24 12.88 6.22
CA VAL A 99 -2.79 12.83 6.41
C VAL A 99 -2.50 12.31 7.80
N ILE A 100 -1.75 11.22 7.88
CA ILE A 100 -1.43 10.51 9.11
C ILE A 100 0.05 10.71 9.40
N PHE A 101 0.38 11.02 10.64
CA PHE A 101 1.75 11.14 11.13
C PHE A 101 2.00 10.09 12.19
N ILE A 102 3.13 9.41 12.09
CA ILE A 102 3.61 8.52 13.15
C ILE A 102 5.00 8.98 13.57
N ASP A 103 5.17 9.27 14.87
CA ASP A 103 6.44 9.75 15.40
C ASP A 103 7.56 8.72 15.15
N PRO A 104 8.80 9.15 14.85
CA PRO A 104 9.28 10.53 14.82
C PRO A 104 9.13 11.27 13.48
N GLY A 105 8.50 10.68 12.45
CA GLY A 105 8.43 11.38 11.16
C GLY A 105 7.88 10.61 9.98
N GLU A 106 7.18 9.50 10.20
CA GLU A 106 6.47 8.85 9.10
C GLU A 106 5.23 9.65 8.72
N VAL A 107 4.93 9.66 7.42
CA VAL A 107 3.78 10.37 6.86
C VAL A 107 3.06 9.47 5.87
N TYR A 108 1.73 9.49 5.88
CA TYR A 108 0.88 8.77 4.94
C TYR A 108 -0.27 9.66 4.49
N GLU A 109 -0.50 9.75 3.18
CA GLU A 109 -1.63 10.51 2.63
C GLU A 109 -2.63 9.56 1.99
N ILE A 110 -3.83 9.49 2.55
CA ILE A 110 -4.85 8.51 2.15
C ILE A 110 -6.11 9.25 1.69
N PRO A 111 -6.73 8.89 0.55
CA PRO A 111 -8.04 9.40 0.21
C PRO A 111 -9.05 9.11 1.34
N THR A 112 -9.64 10.15 1.92
CA THR A 112 -10.56 10.02 3.07
C THR A 112 -11.73 9.11 2.73
N ALA A 113 -12.23 9.17 1.49
CA ALA A 113 -13.31 8.31 1.01
C ALA A 113 -12.97 6.81 0.97
N ALA A 114 -11.68 6.45 0.95
CA ALA A 114 -11.27 5.06 1.02
C ALA A 114 -11.34 4.51 2.45
N LEU A 115 -11.19 5.36 3.47
CA LEU A 115 -11.10 4.92 4.87
C LEU A 115 -12.45 4.54 5.50
N ILE A 116 -13.56 4.89 4.84
CA ILE A 116 -14.92 4.62 5.31
C ILE A 116 -15.55 3.61 4.35
N ARG A 117 -16.17 2.56 4.89
CA ARG A 117 -16.97 1.62 4.10
C ARG A 117 -18.15 2.37 3.47
N GLN A 118 -18.26 2.33 2.14
CA GLN A 118 -19.37 2.93 1.38
C GLN A 118 -20.66 2.09 1.49
#